data_AF-A0A376LP19-F1
#
_entry.id   AF-A0A376LP19-F1
#
_cell.length_a   1.000
_cell.length_b   1.000
_cell.length_c   1.000
_cell.angle_alpha   90.00
_cell.angle_beta   90.00
_cell.angle_gamma   90.00
#
_symmetry.space_group_name_H-M   'P 1'
#
loop_
_entity.id
_entity.type
_entity.pdbx_description
1 polymer ?
#
loop_
_entity_poly.entity_id
_entity_poly.type
_entity_poly.pdbx_seq_one_letter_code
_entity_poly.pdbx_strand_id
1 'polypeptide(L)' 'MKFTVLDALQLGYKVNVITDGCRGVNIQPQDSAHAFMEMSAAGATLYTLADWEETQE' A
#
# COMPACT_ATOMS: atom_id res chain seq x y z
N MET A 1 0.60 6.17 7.64
CA MET A 1 0.84 5.44 6.38
C MET A 1 0.01 6.00 5.22
N LYS A 2 -1.33 6.14 5.31
CA LYS A 2 -2.19 6.64 4.21
C LYS A 2 -1.76 7.98 3.57
N PHE A 3 -1.34 8.96 4.38
CA PHE A 3 -0.97 10.29 3.87
C PHE A 3 0.31 10.29 3.04
N THR A 4 1.33 9.53 3.45
CA THR A 4 2.62 9.47 2.75
C THR A 4 2.50 8.85 1.35
N VAL A 5 1.60 7.87 1.19
CA VAL A 5 1.35 7.23 -0.12
C VAL A 5 0.64 8.19 -1.07
N LEU A 6 -0.37 8.91 -0.58
CA LEU A 6 -1.09 9.90 -1.38
C LEU A 6 -0.19 11.09 -1.77
N ASP A 7 0.65 11.59 -0.86
CA ASP A 7 1.63 12.64 -1.16
C ASP A 7 2.63 12.18 -2.22
N ALA A 8 3.17 10.97 -2.11
CA ALA A 8 4.13 10.44 -3.08
C ALA A 8 3.50 10.25 -4.47
N LEU A 9 2.23 9.82 -4.55
CA LEU A 9 1.49 9.76 -5.80
C LEU A 9 1.24 11.15 -6.40
N GLN A 10 0.89 12.14 -5.58
CA GLN A 10 0.71 13.53 -6.03
C GLN A 10 2.02 14.14 -6.57
N LEU A 11 3.15 13.75 -6.01
CA LEU A 11 4.48 14.14 -6.48
C LEU A 11 4.92 13.40 -7.76
N GLY A 12 4.10 12.48 -8.28
CA GLY A 12 4.37 11.73 -9.50
C GLY A 12 5.28 10.52 -9.30
N TYR A 13 5.55 10.13 -8.05
CA TYR A 13 6.31 8.91 -7.77
C TYR A 13 5.41 7.68 -7.94
N LYS A 14 5.99 6.60 -8.48
CA LYS A 14 5.35 5.28 -8.44
C LYS A 14 5.47 4.72 -7.03
N VAL A 15 4.34 4.51 -6.38
CA VAL A 15 4.29 3.94 -5.03
C VAL A 15 3.82 2.49 -5.09
N ASN A 16 4.72 1.59 -4.69
CA ASN A 16 4.42 0.18 -4.51
C ASN A 16 4.29 -0.08 -3.01
N VAL A 17 3.12 -0.54 -2.57
CA VAL A 17 2.86 -0.82 -1.16
C VAL A 17 2.85 -2.33 -0.96
N ILE A 18 3.82 -2.84 -0.21
CA ILE A 18 3.86 -4.24 0.20
C ILE A 18 2.93 -4.40 1.40
N THR A 19 1.78 -5.03 1.17
CA THR A 19 0.73 -5.21 2.18
C THR A 19 1.16 -6.12 3.32
N ASP A 20 2.06 -7.06 3.03
CA ASP A 20 2.55 -8.08 3.95
C ASP A 20 3.53 -7.54 5.00
N GLY A 21 4.41 -6.61 4.59
CA GLY A 21 5.27 -5.85 5.51
C GLY A 21 4.50 -4.80 6.31
N CYS A 22 3.30 -4.44 5.85
CA CYS A 22 2.36 -3.62 6.60
C CYS A 22 1.63 -4.49 7.63
N ARG A 23 2.34 -4.89 8.70
CA ARG A 23 1.68 -5.32 9.94
C ARG A 23 0.95 -4.10 10.50
N GLY A 24 -0.23 -3.82 9.95
CA GLY A 24 -1.06 -2.71 10.37
C GLY A 24 -1.22 -2.79 11.87
N VAL A 25 -0.86 -1.72 12.57
CA VAL A 25 -1.32 -1.50 13.94
C VAL A 25 -2.84 -1.50 13.83
N ASN A 26 -3.45 -2.64 14.13
CA ASN A 26 -4.85 -2.95 13.87
C ASN A 26 -5.67 -2.20 14.94
N ILE A 27 -5.69 -0.87 14.86
CA ILE A 27 -6.37 0.01 15.82
C ILE A 27 -7.88 -0.19 15.72
N GLN A 28 -8.40 -0.59 14.55
CA GLN A 28 -9.77 -1.07 14.38
C GLN A 28 -9.85 -2.25 13.39
N PRO A 29 -10.74 -3.23 13.63
CA PRO A 29 -11.03 -4.27 12.65
C PRO A 29 -11.65 -3.59 11.41
N GLN A 30 -10.99 -3.68 10.25
CA GLN A 30 -11.34 -3.14 8.91
C GLN A 30 -10.60 -1.86 8.47
N ASP A 31 -9.83 -1.20 9.34
CA ASP A 31 -9.14 0.05 8.97
C ASP A 31 -8.09 -0.17 7.86
N SER A 32 -7.36 -1.28 7.95
CA SER A 32 -6.36 -1.68 6.96
C SER A 32 -6.95 -1.90 5.57
N ALA A 33 -8.13 -2.53 5.47
CA ALA A 33 -8.77 -2.83 4.20
C ALA A 33 -9.26 -1.55 3.50
N HIS A 34 -9.80 -0.61 4.27
CA HIS A 34 -10.24 0.69 3.75
C HIS A 34 -9.06 1.52 3.25
N ALA A 35 -7.95 1.52 4.00
CA ALA A 35 -6.72 2.20 3.60
C ALA A 35 -6.15 1.64 2.29
N PHE A 36 -6.17 0.32 2.09
CA PHE A 36 -5.73 -0.30 0.84
C PHE A 36 -6.62 0.07 -0.35
N MET A 37 -7.95 0.09 -0.17
CA MET A 37 -8.87 0.53 -1.23
C MET A 37 -8.61 1.98 -1.63
N GLU A 38 -8.41 2.88 -0.68
CA GLU A 38 -8.13 4.29 -0.98
C GLU A 38 -6.75 4.48 -1.64
N MET A 39 -5.73 3.73 -1.20
CA MET A 39 -4.41 3.76 -1.83
C MET A 39 -4.45 3.22 -3.26
N SER A 40 -5.17 2.11 -3.50
CA SER A 40 -5.37 1.55 -4.84
C SER A 40 -6.15 2.49 -5.74
N ALA A 41 -7.24 3.11 -5.24
CA ALA A 41 -8.02 4.08 -5.98
C ALA A 41 -7.22 5.34 -6.35
N ALA A 42 -6.22 5.70 -5.55
CA ALA A 42 -5.30 6.79 -5.85
C ALA A 42 -4.21 6.42 -6.87
N GLY A 43 -4.07 5.13 -7.21
CA GLY A 43 -3.08 4.63 -8.17
C GLY A 43 -1.84 3.98 -7.55
N ALA A 44 -1.85 3.67 -6.26
CA ALA A 44 -0.81 2.83 -5.66
C ALA A 44 -0.99 1.37 -6.09
N THR A 45 0.12 0.71 -6.41
CA THR A 45 0.09 -0.74 -6.68
C THR A 45 0.30 -1.49 -5.38
N LEU A 46 -0.64 -2.37 -5.06
CA LEU A 46 -0.58 -3.22 -3.88
C LEU A 46 0.09 -4.54 -4.27
N TYR A 47 1.15 -4.90 -3.56
CA TYR A 47 1.82 -6.19 -3.72
C TYR A 47 1.75 -6.98 -2.41
N THR A 48 1.60 -8.30 -2.51
CA THR A 48 1.93 -9.18 -1.37
C THR A 48 3.44 -9.39 -1.34
N LEU A 49 4.02 -9.82 -0.21
CA LEU A 49 5.47 -10.09 -0.15
C LEU A 49 5.86 -11.13 -1.22
N ALA A 50 5.08 -12.19 -1.35
CA ALA A 50 5.30 -13.24 -2.34
C ALA A 50 5.30 -12.70 -3.78
N ASP A 51 4.32 -11.87 -4.13
CA ASP A 51 4.21 -11.25 -5.46
C ASP A 51 5.39 -10.30 -5.74
N TRP A 52 5.85 -9.57 -4.72
CA TRP A 52 6.97 -8.65 -4.86
C TRP A 52 8.30 -9.39 -5.05
N GLU A 53 8.54 -10.46 -4.30
CA GLU A 53 9.75 -11.29 -4.44
C GLU A 53 9.88 -11.86 -5.86
N GLU A 54 8.77 -12.30 -6.47
CA GLU A 54 8.75 -12.84 -7.85
C GLU A 54 9.06 -11.77 -8.92
N THR A 55 8.78 -10.49 -8.64
CA THR A 55 9.11 -9.38 -9.56
C THR A 55 10.57 -8.90 -9.48
N GLN A 56 11.37 -9.42 -8.54
CA GLN A 56 12.78 -9.06 -8.36
C GLN A 56 13.76 -10.11 -8.93
N GLU A 57 13.25 -11.22 -9.49
CA GLU A 57 14.05 -12.22 -10.22
C GLU A 57 14.33 -11.84 -11.68
#